data_AF-A0A318PGZ9-F1
#
_entry.id   AF-A0A318PGZ9-F1
#
_cell.length_a   1.000
_cell.length_b   1.000
_cell.length_c   1.000
_cell.angle_alpha   90.00
_cell.angle_beta   90.00
_cell.angle_gamma   90.00
#
_symmetry.space_group_name_H-M   'P 1'
#
loop_
_entity.id
_entity.type
_entity.pdbx_description
1 polymer ?
#
loop_
_entity_poly.entity_id
_entity_poly.type
_entity_poly.pdbx_seq_one_letter_code
_entity_poly.pdbx_strand_id
1 'polypeptide(L)'
;MLATARLLLPEFVDHEGGVFLGIQFTKDSFAQWMSVPGNMKDVESMINHVHVYDILGNDNKISEHDARLVVHLLKRCWMVALHAGFPGKEFDVVVSGSEEDYGPVLTFSGK
;
A
#
# COMPACT_ATOMS: atom_id res chain seq x y z
N MET A 1 -5.52 -19.06 0.46
CA MET A 1 -6.14 -18.40 1.64
C MET A 1 -5.14 -17.60 2.47
N LEU A 2 -3.94 -18.11 2.81
CA LEU A 2 -2.97 -17.35 3.63
C LEU A 2 -2.43 -16.08 2.95
N ALA A 3 -2.20 -16.12 1.63
CA ALA A 3 -1.73 -14.96 0.86
C ALA A 3 -2.73 -13.78 0.90
N THR A 4 -4.03 -14.07 0.75
CA THR A 4 -5.09 -13.06 0.80
C THR A 4 -5.23 -12.41 2.18
N ALA A 5 -5.01 -13.17 3.26
CA ALA A 5 -5.05 -12.64 4.62
C ALA A 5 -3.94 -11.61 4.87
N ARG A 6 -2.72 -11.86 4.36
CA ARG A 6 -1.59 -10.92 4.44
C ARG A 6 -1.80 -9.64 3.62
N LEU A 7 -2.72 -9.66 2.67
CA LEU A 7 -3.09 -8.47 1.89
C LEU A 7 -4.14 -7.64 2.61
N LEU A 8 -5.09 -8.27 3.29
CA LEU A 8 -6.09 -7.56 4.10
C LEU A 8 -5.46 -6.98 5.38
N LEU A 9 -4.62 -7.77 6.05
CA LEU A 9 -3.94 -7.40 7.29
C LEU A 9 -2.43 -7.58 7.11
N PRO A 10 -1.76 -6.63 6.46
CA PRO A 10 -0.33 -6.75 6.19
C PRO A 10 0.50 -6.54 7.46
N GLU A 11 1.71 -7.09 7.42
CA GLU A 11 2.76 -6.71 8.35
C GLU A 11 3.33 -5.36 7.93
N PHE A 12 3.66 -4.53 8.92
CA PHE A 12 4.28 -3.22 8.71
C PHE A 12 5.67 -3.20 9.34
N VAL A 13 6.56 -2.41 8.75
CA VAL A 13 7.92 -2.20 9.22
C VAL A 13 8.09 -0.75 9.63
N ASP A 14 8.45 -0.51 10.89
CA ASP A 14 8.90 0.81 11.35
C ASP A 14 10.40 0.94 11.06
N HIS A 15 10.79 1.94 10.29
CA HIS A 15 12.18 2.18 9.96
C HIS A 15 12.47 3.69 9.83
N GLU A 16 13.45 4.16 10.59
CA GLU A 16 13.90 5.57 10.60
C GLU A 16 12.76 6.60 10.71
N GLY A 17 11.72 6.27 11.48
CA GLY A 17 10.56 7.12 11.71
C GLY A 17 9.41 6.92 10.72
N GLY A 18 9.68 6.30 9.56
CA GLY A 18 8.66 5.91 8.58
C GLY A 18 8.01 4.56 8.87
N VAL A 19 6.85 4.32 8.28
CA VAL A 19 6.12 3.05 8.33
C VAL A 19 5.90 2.52 6.92
N PHE A 20 6.35 1.29 6.71
CA PHE A 20 6.39 0.67 5.39
C PHE A 20 5.63 -0.65 5.34
N LEU A 21 5.06 -0.95 4.18
CA LEU A 21 4.40 -2.20 3.89
C LEU A 21 5.45 -3.32 3.82
N GLY A 22 5.37 -4.30 4.72
CA GLY A 22 6.43 -5.30 4.89
C GLY A 22 6.71 -6.13 3.63
N ILE A 23 5.72 -6.34 2.77
CA ILE A 23 5.90 -7.06 1.50
C ILE A 23 6.61 -6.25 0.40
N GLN A 24 6.68 -4.91 0.53
CA GLN A 24 7.36 -4.02 -0.42
C GLN A 24 8.68 -3.46 0.15
N PHE A 25 8.84 -3.47 1.47
CA PHE A 25 9.97 -2.84 2.13
C PHE A 25 11.23 -3.69 2.05
N THR A 26 12.32 -3.06 1.60
CA THR A 26 13.69 -3.54 1.80
C THR A 26 14.57 -2.35 2.19
N LYS A 27 15.68 -2.61 2.89
CA LYS A 27 16.62 -1.52 3.23
C LYS A 27 17.21 -0.86 1.98
N ASP A 28 17.40 -1.64 0.91
CA ASP A 28 17.94 -1.14 -0.35
C ASP A 28 16.92 -0.26 -1.08
N SER A 29 15.64 -0.67 -1.15
CA SER A 29 14.58 0.16 -1.74
C SER A 29 14.37 1.44 -0.95
N PHE A 30 14.44 1.39 0.39
CA PHE A 30 14.42 2.57 1.24
C PHE A 30 15.58 3.52 0.98
N ALA A 31 16.82 3.01 0.98
CA ALA A 31 18.01 3.82 0.72
C ALA A 31 17.96 4.48 -0.67
N GLN A 32 17.46 3.76 -1.68
CA GLN A 32 17.26 4.28 -3.02
C GLN A 32 16.25 5.44 -3.03
N TRP A 33 15.09 5.28 -2.40
CA TRP A 33 14.08 6.35 -2.38
C TRP A 33 14.48 7.55 -1.52
N MET A 34 15.21 7.33 -0.41
CA MET A 34 15.79 8.41 0.40
C MET A 34 16.87 9.21 -0.34
N SER A 35 17.48 8.65 -1.39
CA SER A 35 18.43 9.40 -2.24
C SER A 35 17.76 10.38 -3.20
N VAL A 36 16.44 10.23 -3.43
CA VAL A 36 15.66 11.13 -4.29
C VAL A 36 15.18 12.32 -3.45
N PRO A 37 15.26 13.57 -3.96
CA PRO A 37 14.74 14.72 -3.24
C PRO A 37 13.25 14.58 -2.91
N GLY A 38 12.92 14.68 -1.62
CA GLY A 38 11.56 14.51 -1.10
C GLY A 38 11.56 14.47 0.42
N ASN A 39 10.39 14.27 1.02
CA ASN A 39 10.25 14.04 2.46
C ASN A 39 9.87 12.56 2.75
N MET A 40 9.83 12.17 4.03
CA MET A 40 9.48 10.80 4.43
C MET A 40 8.10 10.37 3.91
N LYS A 41 7.12 11.28 3.87
CA LYS A 41 5.78 11.00 3.36
C LYS A 41 5.82 10.59 1.88
N ASP A 42 6.65 11.27 1.09
CA ASP A 42 6.85 10.93 -0.32
C ASP A 42 7.49 9.54 -0.46
N VAL A 43 8.50 9.22 0.37
CA VAL A 43 9.18 7.91 0.38
C VAL A 43 8.24 6.79 0.79
N GLU A 44 7.44 6.98 1.85
CA GLU A 44 6.39 6.04 2.26
C GLU A 44 5.39 5.83 1.13
N SER A 45 4.88 6.91 0.51
CA SER A 45 3.90 6.81 -0.57
C SER A 45 4.44 6.03 -1.76
N MET A 46 5.74 6.13 -2.06
CA MET A 46 6.37 5.38 -3.16
C MET A 46 6.60 3.91 -2.81
N ILE A 47 7.11 3.60 -1.61
CA ILE A 47 7.39 2.22 -1.21
C ILE A 47 6.09 1.44 -0.93
N ASN A 48 5.08 2.10 -0.37
CA ASN A 48 3.80 1.48 0.00
C ASN A 48 2.82 1.39 -1.17
N HIS A 49 3.22 1.83 -2.37
CA HIS A 49 2.42 1.80 -3.57
C HIS A 49 2.22 0.37 -4.08
N VAL A 50 0.97 -0.05 -4.23
CA VAL A 50 0.62 -1.37 -4.74
C VAL A 50 -0.46 -1.27 -5.80
N HIS A 51 -0.21 -1.87 -6.97
CA HIS A 51 -1.25 -2.07 -7.98
C HIS A 51 -2.14 -3.26 -7.59
N VAL A 52 -3.45 -3.06 -7.62
CA VAL A 52 -4.41 -4.10 -7.18
C VAL A 52 -4.38 -5.31 -8.10
N TYR A 53 -4.04 -5.13 -9.36
CA TYR A 53 -3.88 -6.26 -10.28
C TYR A 53 -2.69 -7.15 -9.95
N ASP A 54 -1.62 -6.62 -9.35
CA ASP A 54 -0.49 -7.44 -8.87
C ASP A 54 -0.94 -8.37 -7.74
N ILE A 55 -1.99 -7.99 -7.01
CA ILE A 55 -2.61 -8.77 -5.94
C ILE A 55 -3.58 -9.81 -6.50
N LEU A 56 -4.46 -9.39 -7.41
CA LEU A 56 -5.51 -10.25 -7.94
C LEU A 56 -4.99 -11.28 -8.96
N GLY A 57 -3.80 -11.03 -9.52
CA GLY A 57 -3.21 -11.83 -10.57
C GLY A 57 -3.79 -11.50 -11.96
N ASN A 58 -3.05 -11.87 -13.01
CA ASN A 58 -3.46 -11.69 -14.41
C ASN A 58 -4.54 -12.71 -14.84
N ASP A 59 -5.66 -12.76 -14.13
CA ASP A 59 -6.86 -13.41 -14.66
C ASP A 59 -7.64 -12.40 -15.49
N ASN A 60 -7.71 -12.63 -16.81
CA ASN A 60 -8.46 -11.81 -17.77
C ASN A 60 -9.97 -11.73 -17.48
N LYS A 61 -10.45 -12.39 -16.41
CA LYS A 61 -11.85 -12.36 -15.94
C LYS A 61 -12.14 -11.28 -14.90
N ILE A 62 -11.12 -10.63 -14.33
CA ILE A 62 -11.34 -9.57 -13.34
C ILE A 62 -11.79 -8.31 -14.06
N SER A 63 -13.02 -7.88 -13.81
CA SER A 63 -13.49 -6.59 -14.30
C SER A 63 -12.86 -5.45 -13.50
N GLU A 64 -12.78 -4.25 -14.09
CA GLU A 64 -12.33 -3.07 -13.35
C GLU A 64 -13.23 -2.78 -12.13
N HIS A 65 -14.54 -3.03 -12.27
CA HIS A 65 -15.47 -2.89 -11.16
C HIS A 65 -15.07 -3.77 -9.97
N ASP A 66 -14.72 -5.03 -10.22
CA ASP A 66 -14.27 -5.95 -9.18
C ASP A 66 -12.95 -5.50 -8.55
N ALA A 67 -12.00 -5.01 -9.36
CA ALA A 67 -10.75 -4.45 -8.87
C ALA A 67 -10.97 -3.22 -7.98
N ARG A 68 -11.91 -2.34 -8.34
CA ARG A 68 -12.31 -1.18 -7.51
C ARG A 68 -12.98 -1.62 -6.21
N LEU A 69 -13.80 -2.67 -6.21
CA LEU A 69 -14.36 -3.20 -4.97
C LEU A 69 -13.26 -3.73 -4.04
N VAL A 70 -12.30 -4.47 -4.59
CA VAL A 70 -11.18 -5.03 -3.84
C VAL A 70 -10.30 -3.94 -3.25
N VAL A 71 -9.91 -2.92 -4.03
CA VAL A 71 -9.04 -1.86 -3.52
C VAL A 71 -9.69 -1.08 -2.38
N HIS A 72 -11.00 -0.85 -2.44
CA HIS A 72 -11.71 -0.16 -1.37
C HIS A 72 -11.87 -1.01 -0.12
N LEU A 73 -12.01 -2.34 -0.27
CA LEU A 73 -11.94 -3.26 0.87
C LEU A 73 -10.55 -3.24 1.50
N LEU A 74 -9.48 -3.37 0.71
CA LEU A 74 -8.10 -3.31 1.17
C LEU A 74 -7.80 -2.01 1.90
N LYS A 75 -8.20 -0.86 1.34
CA LYS A 75 -8.10 0.46 1.99
C LYS A 75 -8.66 0.42 3.42
N ARG A 76 -9.89 -0.08 3.59
CA ARG A 76 -10.55 -0.13 4.90
C ARG A 76 -9.79 -1.04 5.87
N CYS A 77 -9.34 -2.20 5.41
CA CYS A 77 -8.59 -3.12 6.25
C CYS A 77 -7.23 -2.55 6.66
N TRP A 78 -6.51 -1.88 5.74
CA TRP A 78 -5.23 -1.25 6.02
C TRP A 78 -5.38 -0.09 7.01
N MET A 79 -6.44 0.73 6.89
CA MET A 79 -6.73 1.77 7.88
C MET A 79 -6.89 1.20 9.29
N VAL A 80 -7.63 0.09 9.43
CA VAL A 80 -7.82 -0.59 10.72
C VAL A 80 -6.49 -1.18 11.23
N ALA A 81 -5.74 -1.86 10.35
CA ALA A 81 -4.47 -2.48 10.71
C ALA A 81 -3.41 -1.46 11.13
N LEU A 82 -3.28 -0.35 10.38
CA LEU A 82 -2.38 0.75 10.71
C LEU A 82 -2.74 1.39 12.05
N HIS A 83 -4.02 1.68 12.28
CA HIS A 83 -4.46 2.28 13.54
C HIS A 83 -4.22 1.35 14.74
N ALA A 84 -4.43 0.04 14.57
CA ALA A 84 -4.15 -0.95 15.61
C ALA A 84 -2.65 -1.13 15.87
N GLY A 85 -1.82 -1.13 14.83
CA GLY A 85 -0.37 -1.31 14.93
C GLY A 85 0.38 -0.06 15.42
N PHE A 86 -0.16 1.14 15.14
CA PHE A 86 0.48 2.42 15.44
C PHE A 86 -0.53 3.43 15.99
N PRO A 87 -1.09 3.21 17.21
CA PRO A 87 -2.19 4.01 17.76
C PRO A 87 -1.87 5.50 17.99
N GLY A 88 -0.60 5.90 17.94
CA GLY A 88 -0.14 7.29 18.06
C GLY A 88 0.24 7.96 16.74
N LYS A 89 0.12 7.27 15.60
CA LYS A 89 0.42 7.82 14.27
C LYS A 89 -0.87 7.97 13.47
N GLU A 90 -0.96 9.03 12.68
CA GLU A 90 -2.03 9.21 11.70
C GLU A 90 -1.50 8.88 10.30
N PHE A 91 -2.35 8.27 9.48
CA PHE A 91 -2.01 7.87 8.12
C PHE A 91 -3.06 8.36 7.13
N ASP A 92 -2.58 8.77 5.96
CA ASP A 92 -3.40 8.93 4.76
C ASP A 92 -3.35 7.64 3.96
N VAL A 93 -4.49 6.97 3.79
CA VAL A 93 -4.61 5.78 2.91
C VAL A 93 -5.41 6.18 1.68
N VAL A 94 -4.76 6.14 0.52
CA VAL A 94 -5.27 6.72 -0.73
C VAL A 94 -5.45 5.63 -1.78
N VAL A 95 -6.56 5.72 -2.49
CA VAL A 95 -6.79 4.95 -3.72
C VAL A 95 -6.70 5.91 -4.89
N SER A 96 -5.90 5.55 -5.88
CA SER A 96 -5.71 6.31 -7.12
C SER A 96 -5.77 5.35 -8.32
N GLY A 97 -5.57 5.88 -9.53
CA GLY A 97 -5.63 5.12 -10.77
C GLY A 97 -7.01 5.17 -11.45
N SER A 98 -6.98 5.40 -12.75
CA SER A 98 -8.12 5.44 -13.67
C SER A 98 -8.16 4.20 -14.58
N GLU A 99 -9.21 4.07 -15.40
CA GLU A 99 -9.31 2.98 -16.39
C GLU A 99 -8.19 3.04 -17.45
N GLU A 100 -7.65 4.24 -17.69
CA GLU A 100 -6.57 4.50 -18.65
C GLU A 100 -5.18 4.12 -18.09
N ASP A 101 -5.08 3.91 -16.78
CA ASP A 101 -3.88 3.44 -16.09
C ASP A 101 -3.84 1.91 -16.01
N TYR A 102 -2.77 1.35 -15.44
CA TYR A 102 -2.66 -0.07 -15.10
C TYR A 102 -3.58 -0.48 -13.91
N GLY A 103 -4.78 0.10 -13.84
CA GLY A 103 -5.80 -0.16 -12.81
C GLY A 103 -5.64 0.59 -11.49
N PRO A 104 -6.52 0.28 -10.51
CA PRO A 104 -6.52 0.95 -9.23
C PRO A 104 -5.26 0.63 -8.42
N VAL A 105 -4.76 1.66 -7.74
CA VAL A 105 -3.59 1.63 -6.88
C VAL A 105 -4.03 1.91 -5.45
N LEU A 106 -3.39 1.23 -4.50
CA LEU A 106 -3.46 1.54 -3.07
C LEU A 106 -2.09 2.00 -2.58
N THR A 107 -2.04 3.09 -1.84
CA THR A 107 -0.84 3.53 -1.11
C THR A 107 -1.21 4.12 0.24
N PHE A 108 -0.23 4.23 1.13
CA PHE A 108 -0.37 4.97 2.38
C PHE A 108 0.93 5.68 2.78
N SER A 109 0.77 6.74 3.55
CA SER A 109 1.87 7.48 4.17
C SER A 109 1.41 8.13 5.47
N GLY A 110 2.35 8.54 6.32
CA GLY A 110 2.08 9.33 7.51
C GLY A 110 1.50 10.70 7.16
N LYS A 111 0.75 11.27 8.11
CA LYS A 111 0.26 12.65 7.98
C LYS A 111 1.29 13.70 8.37
#